data_AF-A0A497NZI0-F1
#
_entry.id   AF-A0A497NZI0-F1
#
_cell.length_a   1.000
_cell.length_b   1.000
_cell.length_c   1.000
_cell.angle_alpha   90.00
_cell.angle_beta   90.00
_cell.angle_gamma   90.00
#
_symmetry.space_group_name_H-M   'P 1'
#
loop_
_entity.id
_entity.type
_entity.pdbx_description
1 polymer ?
#
loop_
_entity_poly.entity_id
_entity_poly.type
_entity_poly.pdbx_seq_one_letter_code
_entity_poly.pdbx_strand_id
1 'polypeptide(L)'
;MGILNYLPTFKVVEINRSTGLVAGHVLAQYLLDDDSIITTTNSVDFLENGLILGLDRTLTVSAFVDTVHTQPFLHFTEELNSLFAGLKYFAVEEDADGEIYPRMIGLYVGDTFTTDNYAGTMGATMIYAKVDSGTAKLTLQTARDADTLFACDESTLPDGTTAGVFTYLGILATVV
;
A
#
# COMPACT_ATOMS: atom_id res chain seq x y z
N MET A 1 3.86 24.23 -20.93
CA MET A 1 3.47 23.30 -19.85
C MET A 1 2.34 22.43 -20.38
N GLY A 2 2.52 21.11 -20.39
CA GLY A 2 1.54 20.17 -20.96
C GLY A 2 0.40 19.87 -19.99
N ILE A 3 -0.72 19.37 -20.54
CA ILE A 3 -1.92 18.97 -19.79
C ILE A 3 -1.63 17.98 -18.64
N LEU A 4 -0.55 17.21 -18.74
CA LEU A 4 -0.06 16.25 -17.75
C LEU A 4 0.25 16.88 -16.37
N ASN A 5 0.58 18.17 -16.31
CA ASN A 5 0.85 18.87 -15.05
C ASN A 5 -0.42 19.15 -14.22
N TYR A 6 -1.60 18.93 -14.80
CA TYR A 6 -2.90 19.11 -14.13
C TYR A 6 -3.58 17.79 -13.79
N LEU A 7 -2.97 16.65 -14.17
CA LEU A 7 -3.48 15.34 -13.77
C LEU A 7 -3.07 15.03 -12.32
N PRO A 8 -3.95 14.43 -11.51
CA PRO A 8 -3.62 13.97 -10.16
C PRO A 8 -2.41 13.03 -10.20
N THR A 9 -1.42 13.26 -9.35
CA THR A 9 -0.29 12.33 -9.18
C THR A 9 -0.49 11.54 -7.90
N PHE A 10 -0.56 10.22 -8.02
CA PHE A 10 -0.71 9.26 -6.95
C PHE A 10 0.63 8.60 -6.58
N LYS A 11 0.59 7.92 -5.44
CA LYS A 11 1.70 7.16 -4.91
C LYS A 11 2.02 5.91 -5.72
N VAL A 12 3.28 5.49 -5.67
CA VAL A 12 3.80 4.38 -6.49
C VAL A 12 4.17 3.22 -5.59
N VAL A 13 3.91 2.01 -6.07
CA VAL A 13 4.40 0.76 -5.48
C VAL A 13 5.11 -0.02 -6.56
N GLU A 14 6.29 -0.51 -6.22
CA GLU A 14 7.04 -1.47 -7.02
C GLU A 14 7.19 -2.76 -6.23
N ILE A 15 6.74 -3.88 -6.81
CA ILE A 15 6.89 -5.18 -6.17
C ILE A 15 8.28 -5.74 -6.46
N ASN A 16 9.15 -5.80 -5.45
CA ASN A 16 10.50 -6.33 -5.60
C ASN A 16 10.52 -7.86 -5.43
N ARG A 17 9.78 -8.38 -4.45
CA ARG A 17 9.58 -9.81 -4.21
C ARG A 17 8.24 -10.01 -3.53
N SER A 18 7.34 -10.75 -4.16
CA SER A 18 6.07 -11.14 -3.54
C SER A 18 5.82 -12.62 -3.72
N THR A 19 5.82 -13.34 -2.59
CA THR A 19 5.37 -14.73 -2.52
C THR A 19 3.88 -14.82 -2.83
N GLY A 20 3.09 -13.82 -2.43
CA GLY A 20 1.66 -13.74 -2.75
C GLY A 20 1.36 -13.77 -4.24
N LEU A 21 2.14 -13.04 -5.05
CA LEU A 21 2.01 -13.10 -6.52
C LEU A 21 2.37 -14.49 -7.06
N VAL A 22 3.46 -15.09 -6.58
CA VAL A 22 3.90 -16.42 -7.02
C VAL A 22 2.87 -17.50 -6.66
N ALA A 23 2.26 -17.40 -5.48
CA ALA A 23 1.26 -18.35 -5.00
C ALA A 23 -0.17 -18.08 -5.52
N GLY A 24 -0.39 -16.98 -6.26
CA GLY A 24 -1.73 -16.59 -6.71
C GLY A 24 -2.66 -16.12 -5.59
N HIS A 25 -2.12 -15.70 -4.44
CA HIS A 25 -2.87 -15.09 -3.34
C HIS A 25 -3.17 -13.62 -3.63
N VAL A 26 -4.01 -13.42 -4.65
CA VAL A 26 -4.48 -12.10 -5.09
C VAL A 26 -5.97 -12.01 -4.81
N LEU A 27 -6.37 -11.00 -4.05
CA LEU A 27 -7.77 -10.64 -3.85
C LEU A 27 -8.13 -9.53 -4.81
N ALA A 28 -9.27 -9.66 -5.47
CA ALA A 28 -9.81 -8.68 -6.39
C ALA A 28 -11.34 -8.72 -6.33
N GLN A 29 -11.99 -7.62 -6.73
CA GLN A 29 -13.46 -7.52 -6.76
C GLN A 29 -14.13 -7.68 -5.38
N TYR A 30 -13.41 -7.33 -4.30
CA TYR A 30 -14.01 -7.14 -2.99
C TYR A 30 -14.26 -5.66 -2.79
N LEU A 31 -15.42 -5.31 -2.24
CA LEU A 31 -15.83 -3.93 -2.02
C LEU A 31 -14.98 -3.31 -0.89
N LEU A 32 -14.46 -2.11 -1.13
CA LEU A 32 -13.91 -1.25 -0.08
C LEU A 32 -15.05 -0.71 0.78
N ASP A 33 -15.00 -0.96 2.08
CA ASP A 33 -15.94 -0.49 3.10
C ASP A 33 -15.19 0.38 4.12
N ASP A 34 -14.48 1.40 3.61
CA ASP A 34 -13.67 2.30 4.42
C ASP A 34 -13.42 3.64 3.69
N ASP A 35 -14.26 4.63 3.96
CA ASP A 35 -14.13 5.97 3.38
C ASP A 35 -12.91 6.75 3.90
N SER A 36 -12.29 6.31 5.01
CA SER A 36 -11.22 7.08 5.66
C SER A 36 -9.91 7.07 4.87
N ILE A 37 -9.75 6.12 3.95
CA ILE A 37 -8.56 5.94 3.13
C ILE A 37 -8.75 6.39 1.67
N ILE A 38 -9.90 6.97 1.36
CA ILE A 38 -10.24 7.51 0.04
C ILE A 38 -9.69 8.92 -0.12
N THR A 39 -9.08 9.20 -1.26
CA THR A 39 -8.57 10.52 -1.64
C THR A 39 -9.43 11.10 -2.76
N THR A 40 -10.17 12.17 -2.47
CA THR A 40 -10.93 12.90 -3.48
C THR A 40 -10.04 13.86 -4.25
N THR A 41 -9.97 13.73 -5.57
CA THR A 41 -9.32 14.71 -6.46
C THR A 41 -10.23 15.07 -7.63
N ASN A 42 -10.40 16.37 -7.89
CA ASN A 42 -11.28 16.86 -8.97
C ASN A 42 -12.71 16.30 -8.90
N SER A 43 -13.24 16.13 -7.67
CA SER A 43 -14.58 15.57 -7.41
C SER A 43 -14.76 14.10 -7.81
N VAL A 44 -13.65 13.36 -7.92
CA VAL A 44 -13.64 11.92 -8.13
C VAL A 44 -12.84 11.28 -6.99
N ASP A 45 -13.35 10.16 -6.49
CA ASP A 45 -12.78 9.43 -5.36
C ASP A 45 -11.83 8.34 -5.83
N PHE A 46 -10.68 8.26 -5.15
CA PHE A 46 -9.59 7.37 -5.52
C PHE A 46 -9.01 6.64 -4.31
N LEU A 47 -8.67 5.37 -4.51
CA LEU A 47 -7.83 4.61 -3.59
C LEU A 47 -6.38 4.55 -4.11
N GLU A 48 -5.45 5.11 -3.35
CA GLU A 48 -4.03 5.18 -3.74
C GLU A 48 -3.31 3.82 -3.60
N ASN A 49 -2.35 3.54 -4.49
CA ASN A 49 -1.46 2.39 -4.33
C ASN A 49 -0.64 2.45 -3.03
N GLY A 50 -0.24 1.29 -2.50
CA GLY A 50 0.70 1.19 -1.37
C GLY A 50 0.06 1.20 0.00
N LEU A 51 -1.28 1.23 0.04
CA LEU A 51 -2.04 1.03 1.26
C LEU A 51 -2.00 -0.45 1.69
N ILE A 52 -1.90 -0.65 3.00
CA ILE A 52 -1.98 -1.98 3.62
C ILE A 52 -3.39 -2.19 4.12
N LEU A 53 -4.08 -3.14 3.50
CA LEU A 53 -5.49 -3.41 3.68
C LEU A 53 -5.71 -4.77 4.36
N GLY A 54 -6.88 -4.93 4.96
CA GLY A 54 -7.37 -6.16 5.55
C GLY A 54 -8.60 -6.68 4.83
N LEU A 55 -8.84 -7.98 4.91
CA LEU A 55 -10.10 -8.60 4.49
C LEU A 55 -10.89 -9.00 5.73
N ASP A 56 -12.07 -8.42 5.88
CA ASP A 56 -12.98 -8.71 6.98
C ASP A 56 -13.75 -10.01 6.77
N ARG A 57 -14.33 -10.54 7.85
CA ARG A 57 -15.18 -11.75 7.81
C ARG A 57 -16.44 -11.57 6.96
N THR A 58 -16.85 -10.34 6.73
CA THR A 58 -17.97 -9.93 5.87
C THR A 58 -17.61 -9.93 4.38
N LEU A 59 -16.37 -10.27 4.03
CA LEU A 59 -15.85 -10.19 2.66
C LEU A 59 -15.84 -8.74 2.13
N THR A 60 -15.59 -7.79 3.02
CA THR A 60 -15.30 -6.39 2.68
C THR A 60 -13.85 -6.07 2.99
N VAL A 61 -13.32 -5.03 2.35
CA VAL A 61 -11.94 -4.58 2.50
C VAL A 61 -11.93 -3.28 3.30
N SER A 62 -11.01 -3.16 4.24
CA SER A 62 -10.82 -1.96 5.07
C SER A 62 -9.34 -1.75 5.37
N ALA A 63 -8.99 -0.62 6.02
CA ALA A 63 -7.62 -0.41 6.49
C ALA A 63 -7.15 -1.54 7.41
N PHE A 64 -5.90 -1.99 7.24
CA PHE A 64 -5.40 -3.10 8.04
C PHE A 64 -5.25 -2.74 9.52
N VAL A 65 -6.05 -3.41 10.34
CA VAL A 65 -5.93 -3.48 11.80
C VAL A 65 -5.49 -4.90 12.23
N ASP A 66 -4.37 -5.02 12.93
CA ASP A 66 -3.76 -6.31 13.33
C ASP A 66 -4.59 -7.13 14.35
N THR A 67 -5.42 -6.47 15.16
CA THR A 67 -6.35 -7.11 16.10
C THR A 67 -7.62 -7.64 15.44
N VAL A 68 -7.94 -7.18 14.22
CA VAL A 68 -9.14 -7.55 13.47
C VAL A 68 -8.80 -8.53 12.36
N HIS A 69 -7.72 -8.26 11.63
CA HIS A 69 -7.34 -8.98 10.43
C HIS A 69 -6.22 -9.98 10.69
N THR A 70 -6.34 -11.14 10.05
CA THR A 70 -5.37 -12.24 10.19
C THR A 70 -4.15 -12.09 9.28
N GLN A 71 -4.27 -11.31 8.19
CA GLN A 71 -3.20 -11.14 7.21
C GLN A 71 -3.29 -9.73 6.58
N PRO A 72 -2.16 -9.02 6.45
CA PRO A 72 -2.11 -7.79 5.68
C PRO A 72 -2.02 -8.08 4.18
N PHE A 73 -2.70 -7.25 3.40
CA PHE A 73 -2.69 -7.26 1.95
C PHE A 73 -2.14 -5.92 1.44
N LEU A 74 -1.28 -5.95 0.45
CA LEU A 74 -0.79 -4.75 -0.23
C LEU A 74 -1.72 -4.41 -1.38
N HIS A 75 -2.32 -3.22 -1.36
CA HIS A 75 -3.03 -2.70 -2.52
C HIS A 75 -2.03 -2.30 -3.61
N PHE A 76 -2.19 -2.89 -4.78
CA PHE A 76 -1.30 -2.69 -5.92
C PHE A 76 -2.06 -2.78 -7.24
N THR A 77 -1.88 -1.76 -8.06
CA THR A 77 -2.33 -1.68 -9.45
C THR A 77 -1.13 -1.47 -10.36
N GLU A 78 -1.00 -2.34 -11.37
CA GLU A 78 0.05 -2.24 -12.41
C GLU A 78 -0.33 -1.24 -13.51
N GLU A 79 0.68 -0.71 -14.19
CA GLU A 79 0.51 0.07 -15.42
C GLU A 79 0.04 -0.80 -16.59
N LEU A 80 -0.94 -0.30 -17.36
CA LEU A 80 -1.21 -0.78 -18.71
C LEU A 80 -0.12 -0.28 -19.68
N ASN A 81 0.96 -1.06 -19.76
CA ASN A 81 1.98 -1.14 -20.80
C ASN A 81 2.21 0.10 -21.74
N SER A 82 3.31 0.81 -21.47
CA SER A 82 4.29 1.39 -22.42
C SER A 82 4.01 2.66 -23.25
N LEU A 83 2.83 3.28 -23.25
CA LEU A 83 2.59 4.47 -24.08
C LEU A 83 2.71 5.83 -23.37
N PHE A 84 2.73 5.85 -22.04
CA PHE A 84 2.78 7.10 -21.27
C PHE A 84 3.85 7.04 -20.19
N ALA A 85 4.49 8.18 -19.92
CA ALA A 85 5.42 8.33 -18.79
C ALA A 85 4.62 8.45 -17.48
N GLY A 86 3.86 7.40 -17.15
CA GLY A 86 2.72 7.47 -16.27
C GLY A 86 2.92 6.89 -14.88
N LEU A 87 4.17 6.66 -14.47
CA LEU A 87 4.47 5.94 -13.24
C LEU A 87 3.82 6.53 -11.96
N LYS A 88 3.35 7.78 -12.01
CA LYS A 88 2.68 8.50 -10.92
C LYS A 88 1.15 8.57 -11.05
N TYR A 89 0.51 7.86 -11.97
CA TYR A 89 -0.92 8.00 -12.25
C TYR A 89 -1.75 6.79 -11.79
N PHE A 90 -1.32 6.07 -10.75
CA PHE A 90 -1.95 4.81 -10.35
C PHE A 90 -2.78 4.94 -9.07
N ALA A 91 -4.10 4.82 -9.24
CA ALA A 91 -5.09 4.64 -8.19
C ALA A 91 -6.27 3.84 -8.77
N VAL A 92 -7.12 3.30 -7.89
CA VAL A 92 -8.43 2.77 -8.29
C VAL A 92 -9.45 3.88 -8.16
N GLU A 93 -10.10 4.22 -9.27
CA GLU A 93 -11.20 5.19 -9.33
C GLU A 93 -12.50 4.53 -8.82
N GLU A 94 -13.32 5.31 -8.14
CA GLU A 94 -14.72 4.99 -7.85
C GLU A 94 -15.51 4.71 -9.14
N ASP A 95 -16.33 3.66 -9.13
CA ASP A 95 -17.17 3.33 -10.28
C ASP A 95 -18.45 4.19 -10.33
N ALA A 96 -19.29 3.93 -11.34
CA ALA A 96 -20.52 4.70 -11.56
C ALA A 96 -21.58 4.50 -10.47
N ASP A 97 -21.47 3.43 -9.67
CA ASP A 97 -22.40 3.09 -8.59
C ASP A 97 -21.89 3.61 -7.23
N GLY A 98 -20.70 4.24 -7.19
CA GLY A 98 -20.08 4.77 -5.98
C GLY A 98 -19.22 3.75 -5.24
N GLU A 99 -18.73 2.72 -5.93
CA GLU A 99 -18.02 1.61 -5.32
C GLU A 99 -16.55 1.55 -5.78
N ILE A 100 -15.66 1.14 -4.85
CA ILE A 100 -14.23 0.95 -5.13
C ILE A 100 -13.87 -0.51 -4.91
N TYR A 101 -13.20 -1.11 -5.90
CA TYR A 101 -12.80 -2.51 -5.89
C TYR A 101 -11.27 -2.67 -5.94
N PRO A 102 -10.57 -2.65 -4.80
CA PRO A 102 -9.13 -2.80 -4.77
C PRO A 102 -8.67 -4.18 -5.30
N ARG A 103 -7.52 -4.16 -5.97
CA ARG A 103 -6.72 -5.37 -6.20
C ARG A 103 -5.60 -5.42 -5.17
N MET A 104 -5.48 -6.53 -4.46
CA MET A 104 -4.56 -6.65 -3.35
C MET A 104 -3.81 -7.97 -3.38
N ILE A 105 -2.57 -7.96 -2.90
CA ILE A 105 -1.70 -9.13 -2.83
C ILE A 105 -1.44 -9.46 -1.37
N GLY A 106 -1.65 -10.73 -0.99
CA GLY A 106 -1.35 -11.17 0.37
C GLY A 106 0.15 -11.08 0.66
N LEU A 107 0.50 -10.44 1.78
CA LEU A 107 1.90 -10.32 2.20
C LEU A 107 2.32 -11.53 3.04
N TYR A 108 3.52 -12.04 2.73
CA TYR A 108 4.18 -13.13 3.44
C TYR A 108 5.52 -12.68 4.01
N VAL A 109 5.96 -13.29 5.11
CA VAL A 109 7.23 -12.94 5.76
C VAL A 109 8.37 -13.04 4.73
N GLY A 110 9.12 -11.94 4.60
CA GLY A 110 10.20 -11.79 3.63
C GLY A 110 9.79 -11.20 2.27
N ASP A 111 8.51 -10.93 2.05
CA ASP A 111 8.05 -10.16 0.90
C ASP A 111 8.57 -8.73 0.98
N THR A 112 8.97 -8.17 -0.16
CA THR A 112 9.53 -6.82 -0.29
C THR A 112 8.88 -6.03 -1.40
N PHE A 113 8.62 -4.76 -1.12
CA PHE A 113 8.13 -3.79 -2.08
C PHE A 113 8.74 -2.41 -1.78
N THR A 114 8.78 -1.57 -2.79
CA THR A 114 9.28 -0.19 -2.70
C THR A 114 8.12 0.76 -2.91
N THR A 115 7.94 1.74 -2.02
CA THR A 115 6.86 2.74 -2.17
C THR A 115 7.24 4.09 -1.58
N ASP A 116 6.63 5.15 -2.12
CA ASP A 116 6.64 6.50 -1.54
C ASP A 116 5.36 6.80 -0.72
N ASN A 117 4.48 5.81 -0.53
CA ASN A 117 3.27 5.92 0.31
C ASN A 117 3.55 5.55 1.77
N TYR A 118 4.35 6.38 2.44
CA TYR A 118 4.63 6.23 3.87
C TYR A 118 4.70 7.59 4.56
N ALA A 119 4.54 7.59 5.88
CA ALA A 119 4.68 8.74 6.76
C ALA A 119 5.97 8.64 7.59
N GLY A 120 6.59 9.78 7.86
CA GLY A 120 7.85 9.88 8.60
C GLY A 120 9.05 10.17 7.70
N THR A 121 10.26 10.06 8.26
CA THR A 121 11.50 10.39 7.56
C THR A 121 12.43 9.18 7.54
N MET A 122 12.82 8.75 6.34
CA MET A 122 13.89 7.78 6.13
C MET A 122 15.22 8.36 6.64
N GLY A 123 16.08 7.51 7.17
CA GLY A 123 17.30 7.91 7.87
C GLY A 123 18.32 6.78 7.94
N ALA A 124 19.57 7.12 8.25
CA ALA A 124 20.72 6.23 8.07
C ALA A 124 20.88 5.09 9.11
N THR A 125 19.98 4.99 10.10
CA THR A 125 19.93 3.89 11.08
C THR A 125 18.86 2.87 10.68
N MET A 126 18.92 1.63 11.19
CA MET A 126 17.83 0.65 10.97
C MET A 126 16.46 1.27 11.28
N ILE A 127 15.58 1.30 10.28
CA ILE A 127 14.22 1.83 10.39
C ILE A 127 13.26 0.66 10.34
N TYR A 128 12.22 0.74 11.15
CA TYR A 128 11.09 -0.16 11.12
C TYR A 128 9.85 0.61 10.67
N ALA A 129 8.79 -0.09 10.30
CA ALA A 129 7.49 0.53 10.10
C ALA A 129 6.37 -0.34 10.66
N LYS A 130 5.30 0.36 11.01
CA LYS A 130 4.00 -0.20 11.35
C LYS A 130 2.95 0.33 10.40
N VAL A 131 1.77 -0.26 10.42
CA VAL A 131 0.62 0.25 9.67
C VAL A 131 -0.18 1.18 10.58
N ASP A 132 -0.51 2.37 10.08
CA ASP A 132 -1.48 3.24 10.72
C ASP A 132 -2.89 2.77 10.34
N SER A 133 -3.64 2.29 11.32
CA SER A 133 -4.98 1.72 11.12
C SER A 133 -6.02 2.73 10.64
N GLY A 134 -5.78 4.03 10.77
CA GLY A 134 -6.70 5.07 10.31
C GLY A 134 -6.41 5.58 8.90
N THR A 135 -5.24 5.24 8.33
CA THR A 135 -4.86 5.68 6.98
C THR A 135 -4.44 4.55 6.06
N ALA A 136 -4.29 3.32 6.59
CA ALA A 136 -3.67 2.18 5.93
C ALA A 136 -2.22 2.43 5.45
N LYS A 137 -1.58 3.54 5.83
CA LYS A 137 -0.22 3.91 5.42
C LYS A 137 0.83 3.33 6.35
N LEU A 138 2.02 3.14 5.80
CA LEU A 138 3.19 2.74 6.58
C LEU A 138 3.70 3.96 7.36
N THR A 139 3.91 3.81 8.66
CA THR A 139 4.50 4.84 9.52
C THR A 139 5.87 4.38 9.99
N LEU A 140 6.91 5.14 9.65
CA LEU A 140 8.29 4.84 10.02
C LEU A 140 8.52 5.04 11.52
N GLN A 141 9.36 4.18 12.10
CA GLN A 141 9.77 4.22 13.50
C GLN A 141 11.22 3.78 13.67
N THR A 142 11.92 4.42 14.60
CA THR A 142 13.36 4.20 14.85
C THR A 142 13.65 3.07 15.83
N ALA A 143 12.62 2.54 16.49
CA ALA A 143 12.71 1.43 17.42
C ALA A 143 11.64 0.39 17.09
N ARG A 144 11.98 -0.88 17.32
CA ARG A 144 11.05 -1.99 17.18
C ARG A 144 10.17 -2.10 18.42
N ASP A 145 8.89 -2.35 18.20
CA ASP A 145 7.85 -2.56 19.20
C ASP A 145 6.92 -3.71 18.77
N ALA A 146 5.80 -3.89 19.49
CA ALA A 146 4.83 -4.95 19.22
C ALA A 146 4.11 -4.76 17.87
N ASP A 147 3.92 -3.51 17.45
CA ASP A 147 3.18 -3.14 16.22
C ASP A 147 4.09 -3.13 14.98
N THR A 148 5.38 -3.44 15.15
CA THR A 148 6.34 -3.46 14.05
C THR A 148 6.04 -4.59 13.08
N LEU A 149 5.75 -4.24 11.84
CA LEU A 149 5.43 -5.18 10.76
C LEU A 149 6.50 -5.21 9.66
N PHE A 150 7.30 -4.15 9.51
CA PHE A 150 8.25 -4.03 8.41
C PHE A 150 9.64 -3.61 8.88
N ALA A 151 10.68 -4.15 8.24
CA ALA A 151 12.01 -3.54 8.22
C ALA A 151 12.11 -2.64 6.98
N CYS A 152 12.77 -1.50 7.12
CA CYS A 152 12.75 -0.44 6.11
C CYS A 152 14.16 0.05 5.79
N ASP A 153 14.44 0.21 4.50
CA ASP A 153 15.67 0.80 3.98
C ASP A 153 15.35 1.93 3.00
N GLU A 154 16.19 2.96 2.95
CA GLU A 154 16.05 4.05 1.99
C GLU A 154 16.35 3.57 0.56
N SER A 155 15.54 4.03 -0.40
CA SER A 155 15.70 3.72 -1.82
C SER A 155 15.13 4.83 -2.69
N THR A 156 15.12 4.60 -3.99
CA THR A 156 14.52 5.50 -4.99
C THR A 156 13.68 4.70 -5.97
N LEU A 157 12.52 5.22 -6.34
CA LEU A 157 11.72 4.70 -7.45
C LEU A 157 12.46 4.90 -8.79
N PRO A 158 12.05 4.19 -9.87
CA PRO A 158 12.70 4.29 -11.17
C PRO A 158 12.74 5.71 -11.77
N ASP A 159 11.86 6.60 -11.33
CA ASP A 159 11.79 8.00 -11.73
C ASP A 159 12.70 8.94 -10.89
N GLY A 160 13.44 8.39 -9.93
CA GLY A 160 14.32 9.10 -9.01
C GLY A 160 13.63 9.66 -7.76
N THR A 161 12.33 9.43 -7.57
CA THR A 161 11.61 9.87 -6.36
C THR A 161 12.10 9.07 -5.15
N THR A 162 12.39 9.74 -4.04
CA THR A 162 12.77 9.09 -2.77
C THR A 162 11.66 8.17 -2.29
N ALA A 163 12.00 6.95 -1.95
CA ALA A 163 11.08 5.91 -1.50
C ALA A 163 11.71 5.03 -0.41
N GLY A 164 10.90 4.19 0.20
CA GLY A 164 11.36 3.16 1.15
C GLY A 164 11.20 1.78 0.54
N VAL A 165 12.18 0.91 0.74
CA VAL A 165 12.02 -0.55 0.59
C VAL A 165 11.50 -1.09 1.90
N PHE A 166 10.40 -1.83 1.86
CA PHE A 166 9.74 -2.40 3.02
C PHE A 166 9.77 -3.93 2.93
N THR A 167 10.37 -4.58 3.92
CA THR A 167 10.40 -6.04 4.07
C THR A 167 9.41 -6.46 5.14
N TYR A 168 8.41 -7.26 4.80
CA TYR A 168 7.41 -7.72 5.77
C TYR A 168 8.03 -8.75 6.73
N LEU A 169 7.91 -8.48 8.03
CA LEU A 169 8.48 -9.30 9.12
C LEU A 169 7.46 -10.26 9.75
N GLY A 170 6.18 -10.11 9.43
CA GLY A 170 5.08 -10.85 10.05
C GLY A 170 4.42 -10.10 11.21
N ILE A 171 3.20 -10.49 11.55
CA ILE A 171 2.52 -10.06 12.78
C ILE A 171 3.22 -10.72 13.97
N LEU A 172 3.83 -9.91 14.83
CA LEU A 172 4.47 -10.40 16.05
C LEU A 172 3.37 -10.72 17.06
N ALA A 173 2.89 -11.96 17.06
CA ALA A 173 2.04 -12.43 18.14
C ALA A 173 2.83 -12.32 19.45
N THR A 174 2.37 -11.49 20.39
CA THR A 174 2.85 -11.52 21.76
C THR A 174 2.64 -12.94 22.27
N VAL A 175 3.73 -13.68 22.49
CA VAL A 175 3.65 -15.00 23.13
C VAL A 175 3.25 -14.73 24.58
N VAL A 176 1.96 -14.92 24.87
CA VAL A 176 1.40 -14.83 26.23
C VAL A 176 1.79 -16.08 27.02
#